data_AF-A0A1Y3EIU9-F1
#
_entry.id   AF-A0A1Y3EIU9-F1
#
_cell.length_a   1.000
_cell.length_b   1.000
_cell.length_c   1.000
_cell.angle_alpha   90.00
_cell.angle_beta   90.00
_cell.angle_gamma   90.00
#
_symmetry.space_group_name_H-M   'P 1'
#
loop_
_entity.id
_entity.type
_entity.pdbx_description
1 polymer ?
#
loop_
_entity_poly.entity_id
_entity_poly.type
_entity_poly.pdbx_seq_one_letter_code
_entity_poly.pdbx_strand_id
1 'polypeptide(L)'
;MYVYAQEGYIAAEIKSTKVDQLVVITEKGLEKTVRKEETQEMNPPKFDRTEDMSNLTFLNDASVLHNLRQRYYSMLIYTYSGLFCVVINPYKRLPIYGESVVHMYQCKRR
;
A
#
# COMPACT_ATOMS: atom_id res chain seq x y z
N MET A 1 -0.52 -2.20 -12.55
CA MET A 1 0.00 -0.83 -12.34
C MET A 1 -1.00 -0.02 -11.57
N TYR A 2 -0.60 1.08 -10.97
CA TYR A 2 -1.50 2.03 -10.34
C TYR A 2 -1.81 3.19 -11.27
N VAL A 3 -3.06 3.65 -11.24
CA VAL A 3 -3.53 4.83 -11.95
C VAL A 3 -4.29 5.77 -11.02
N TYR A 4 -4.21 7.06 -11.32
CA TYR A 4 -4.90 8.08 -10.53
C TYR A 4 -6.42 8.03 -10.75
N ALA A 5 -7.16 8.14 -9.65
CA ALA A 5 -8.60 8.11 -9.59
C ALA A 5 -9.10 9.07 -8.49
N GLN A 6 -10.43 9.20 -8.40
CA GLN A 6 -11.08 10.14 -7.49
C GLN A 6 -10.77 9.87 -5.99
N GLU A 7 -10.45 8.61 -5.65
CA GLU A 7 -10.11 8.15 -4.29
C GLU A 7 -8.58 8.01 -4.08
N GLY A 8 -7.75 8.59 -4.96
CA GLY A 8 -6.29 8.46 -4.93
C GLY A 8 -5.79 7.53 -6.02
N TYR A 9 -5.22 6.37 -5.64
CA TYR A 9 -4.67 5.39 -6.59
C TYR A 9 -5.46 4.08 -6.56
N ILE A 10 -5.72 3.52 -7.74
CA ILE A 10 -6.37 2.22 -7.91
C ILE A 10 -5.50 1.31 -8.77
N ALA A 11 -5.57 0.00 -8.52
CA ALA A 11 -4.87 -0.94 -9.38
C ALA A 11 -5.58 -1.04 -10.73
N ALA A 12 -4.78 -1.28 -11.76
CA ALA A 12 -5.24 -1.44 -13.13
C ALA A 12 -4.35 -2.43 -13.88
N GLU A 13 -4.99 -3.20 -14.74
CA GLU A 13 -4.36 -4.16 -15.64
C GLU A 13 -4.13 -3.53 -17.01
N ILE A 14 -3.01 -3.83 -17.65
CA ILE A 14 -2.70 -3.32 -18.99
C ILE A 14 -3.39 -4.20 -20.02
N LYS A 15 -4.27 -3.62 -20.84
CA LYS A 15 -4.93 -4.31 -21.95
C LYS A 15 -4.16 -4.15 -23.26
N SER A 16 -3.64 -2.95 -23.51
CA SER A 16 -2.88 -2.64 -24.73
C SER A 16 -1.89 -1.52 -24.49
N THR A 17 -0.74 -1.63 -25.14
CA THR A 17 0.33 -0.62 -25.10
C THR A 17 0.44 0.05 -26.47
N LYS A 18 0.17 1.34 -26.53
CA LYS A 18 0.53 2.22 -27.64
C LYS A 18 1.84 2.93 -27.28
N VAL A 19 2.51 3.53 -28.28
CA VAL A 19 3.87 4.10 -28.13
C VAL A 19 4.00 5.02 -26.90
N ASP A 20 2.98 5.84 -26.61
CA ASP A 20 3.00 6.82 -25.52
C ASP A 20 1.80 6.72 -24.55
N GLN A 21 0.88 5.80 -24.83
CA GLN A 21 -0.37 5.64 -24.08
C GLN A 21 -0.64 4.18 -23.75
N LEU A 22 -1.18 3.96 -22.55
CA LEU A 22 -1.59 2.66 -22.08
C LEU A 22 -3.11 2.63 -21.97
N VAL A 23 -3.71 1.59 -22.56
CA VAL A 23 -5.11 1.26 -22.32
C VAL A 23 -5.15 0.31 -21.14
N VAL A 24 -5.66 0.81 -20.02
CA VAL A 24 -5.73 0.06 -18.76
C VAL A 24 -7.18 -0.22 -18.38
N ILE A 25 -7.42 -1.40 -17.80
CA ILE A 25 -8.68 -1.75 -17.17
C ILE A 25 -8.47 -1.59 -15.66
N THR A 26 -9.20 -0.66 -15.06
CA THR A 26 -9.16 -0.45 -13.61
C THR A 26 -9.84 -1.61 -12.87
N GLU A 27 -9.51 -1.81 -11.59
CA GLU A 27 -10.21 -2.79 -10.72
C GLU A 27 -11.75 -2.60 -10.70
N LYS A 28 -12.23 -1.39 -11.00
CA LYS A 28 -13.68 -1.07 -11.11
C LYS A 28 -14.30 -1.49 -12.47
N GLY A 29 -13.54 -2.15 -13.33
CA GLY A 29 -13.97 -2.59 -14.67
C GLY A 29 -14.02 -1.46 -15.71
N LEU A 30 -13.59 -0.25 -15.38
CA LEU A 30 -13.57 0.88 -16.30
C LEU A 30 -12.29 0.86 -17.15
N GLU A 31 -12.45 0.93 -18.46
CA GLU A 31 -11.36 1.16 -19.40
C GLU A 31 -10.96 2.64 -19.42
N LYS A 32 -9.68 2.91 -19.19
CA LYS A 32 -9.09 4.25 -19.32
C LYS A 32 -7.88 4.19 -20.22
N THR A 33 -7.73 5.24 -21.03
CA THR A 33 -6.48 5.50 -21.75
C THR A 33 -5.71 6.55 -20.95
N VAL A 34 -4.52 6.18 -20.48
CA VAL A 34 -3.66 7.04 -19.66
C VAL A 34 -2.28 7.13 -20.29
N ARG A 35 -1.56 8.23 -20.03
CA ARG A 35 -0.17 8.35 -20.47
C ARG A 35 0.71 7.42 -19.65
N LYS A 36 1.79 6.92 -20.23
CA LYS A 36 2.73 6.04 -19.52
C LYS A 36 3.30 6.69 -18.25
N GLU A 37 3.56 7.99 -18.31
CA GLU A 37 4.10 8.80 -17.21
C GLU A 37 3.12 8.94 -16.02
N GLU A 38 1.82 8.81 -16.27
CA GLU A 38 0.78 8.91 -15.24
C GLU A 38 0.52 7.57 -14.53
N THR A 39 1.20 6.51 -14.96
CA THR A 39 1.10 5.18 -14.36
C THR A 39 2.25 4.93 -13.41
N GLN A 40 1.96 4.27 -12.29
CA GLN A 40 2.98 3.85 -11.33
C GLN A 40 3.11 2.32 -11.30
N GLU A 41 4.34 1.84 -11.20
CA GLU A 41 4.61 0.40 -11.12
C GLU A 41 4.07 -0.18 -9.82
N MET A 42 3.64 -1.43 -9.88
CA MET A 42 3.07 -2.14 -8.75
C MET A 42 4.08 -3.15 -8.23
N ASN A 43 4.24 -3.20 -6.91
CA ASN A 43 5.06 -4.23 -6.29
C ASN A 43 4.41 -5.62 -6.47
N PRO A 44 5.21 -6.70 -6.60
CA PRO A 44 4.68 -8.05 -6.61
C PRO A 44 3.84 -8.36 -5.36
N PRO A 45 2.81 -9.24 -5.44
CA PRO A 45 1.95 -9.58 -4.30
C PRO A 45 2.69 -10.13 -3.06
N LYS A 46 3.95 -10.57 -3.23
CA LYS A 46 4.83 -10.97 -2.12
C LYS A 46 5.09 -9.84 -1.11
N PHE A 47 5.00 -8.59 -1.57
CA PHE A 47 5.24 -7.39 -0.75
C PHE A 47 3.94 -6.78 -0.20
N ASP A 48 2.82 -7.48 -0.32
CA ASP A 48 1.56 -7.04 0.26
C ASP A 48 1.62 -7.08 1.79
N ARG A 49 1.08 -6.03 2.42
CA ARG A 49 1.04 -5.84 3.88
C ARG A 49 2.42 -5.87 4.57
N THR A 50 3.48 -5.48 3.86
CA THR A 50 4.83 -5.42 4.42
C THR A 50 4.87 -4.56 5.69
N GLU A 51 5.58 -5.03 6.72
CA GLU A 51 5.73 -4.30 8.00
C GLU A 51 6.57 -3.04 7.86
N ASP A 52 7.58 -3.06 6.99
CA ASP A 52 8.45 -1.94 6.68
C ASP A 52 8.41 -1.59 5.19
N MET A 53 7.86 -0.42 4.88
CA MET A 53 7.69 0.06 3.52
C MET A 53 9.02 0.41 2.84
N SER A 54 10.12 0.63 3.57
CA SER A 54 11.43 0.83 2.91
C SER A 54 11.96 -0.41 2.20
N ASN A 55 11.37 -1.59 2.45
CA ASN A 55 11.73 -2.83 1.79
C ASN A 55 10.97 -3.06 0.46
N LEU A 56 10.06 -2.15 0.08
CA LEU A 56 9.37 -2.23 -1.21
C LEU A 56 10.35 -2.01 -2.36
N THR A 57 10.20 -2.78 -3.45
CA THR A 57 11.02 -2.60 -4.66
C THR A 57 10.71 -1.28 -5.35
N PHE A 58 9.43 -0.95 -5.47
CA PHE A 58 8.95 0.30 -6.02
C PHE A 58 8.36 1.14 -4.88
N LEU A 59 9.13 2.11 -4.40
CA LEU A 59 8.68 3.05 -3.37
C LEU A 59 8.05 4.28 -4.03
N ASN A 60 6.80 4.11 -4.48
CA ASN A 60 5.99 5.18 -5.05
C ASN A 60 4.76 5.46 -4.18
N ASP A 61 4.15 6.63 -4.36
CA ASP A 61 3.01 7.09 -3.55
C ASP A 61 1.85 6.10 -3.58
N ALA A 62 1.59 5.49 -4.74
CA ALA A 62 0.53 4.51 -4.88
C ALA A 62 0.80 3.22 -4.10
N SER A 63 2.04 2.73 -4.07
CA SER A 63 2.43 1.53 -3.32
C SER A 63 2.38 1.76 -1.82
N VAL A 64 2.81 2.93 -1.34
CA VAL A 64 2.68 3.31 0.08
C VAL A 64 1.22 3.36 0.48
N LEU A 65 0.37 4.04 -0.31
CA LEU A 65 -1.07 4.12 -0.06
C LEU A 65 -1.71 2.72 -0.05
N HIS A 66 -1.36 1.87 -1.01
CA HIS A 66 -1.90 0.51 -1.10
C HIS A 66 -1.54 -0.34 0.11
N ASN A 67 -0.28 -0.32 0.54
CA ASN A 67 0.18 -1.07 1.71
C ASN A 67 -0.51 -0.61 2.99
N LEU A 68 -0.56 0.71 3.22
CA LEU A 68 -1.24 1.30 4.38
C LEU A 68 -2.73 0.94 4.40
N ARG A 69 -3.40 1.01 3.24
CA ARG A 69 -4.81 0.64 3.09
C ARG A 69 -5.05 -0.83 3.42
N GLN A 70 -4.28 -1.75 2.85
CA GLN A 70 -4.42 -3.19 3.13
C GLN A 70 -4.15 -3.53 4.61
N ARG A 71 -3.12 -2.92 5.21
CA ARG A 71 -2.77 -3.12 6.63
C ARG A 71 -3.87 -2.59 7.55
N TYR A 72 -4.39 -1.40 7.26
CA TYR A 72 -5.50 -0.82 8.00
C TYR A 72 -6.75 -1.71 7.97
N TYR A 73 -7.14 -2.25 6.80
CA TYR A 73 -8.24 -3.21 6.70
C TYR A 73 -7.99 -4.52 7.45
N SER A 74 -6.72 -4.91 7.63
CA SER A 74 -6.31 -6.06 8.44
C SER A 74 -6.15 -5.73 9.94
N MET A 75 -6.55 -4.53 10.39
CA MET A 75 -6.38 -4.02 11.76
C MET A 75 -4.92 -3.87 12.22
N LEU A 76 -3.97 -3.78 11.28
CA LEU A 76 -2.55 -3.54 11.54
C LEU A 76 -2.27 -2.04 11.41
N ILE A 77 -2.36 -1.30 12.51
CA ILE A 77 -2.29 0.17 12.51
C ILE A 77 -0.87 0.73 12.50
N TYR A 78 0.12 -0.06 12.89
CA TYR A 78 1.53 0.33 12.93
C TYR A 78 2.23 -0.18 11.67
N THR A 79 2.88 0.72 10.94
CA THR A 79 3.69 0.36 9.76
C THR A 79 4.98 1.15 9.80
N TYR A 80 6.11 0.48 9.64
CA TYR A 80 7.41 1.13 9.54
C TYR A 80 7.64 1.70 8.14
N SER A 81 8.42 2.76 8.10
CA SER A 81 8.93 3.39 6.89
C SER A 81 10.39 3.73 7.15
N GLY A 82 11.26 2.72 7.05
CA GLY A 82 12.66 2.84 7.42
C GLY A 82 12.81 3.18 8.90
N LEU A 83 13.23 4.41 9.19
CA LEU A 83 13.42 4.91 10.56
C LEU A 83 12.12 5.38 11.22
N PHE A 84 11.08 5.69 10.42
CA PHE A 84 9.85 6.26 10.92
C PHE A 84 8.80 5.18 11.20
N CYS A 85 7.89 5.45 12.14
CA CYS A 85 6.72 4.63 12.40
C CYS A 85 5.46 5.44 12.04
N VAL A 86 4.73 4.94 11.05
CA VAL A 86 3.45 5.50 10.60
C VAL A 86 2.32 4.79 11.36
N VAL A 87 1.41 5.57 11.94
CA VAL A 87 0.27 5.06 12.69
C VAL A 87 -1.02 5.66 12.16
N ILE A 88 -1.99 4.80 11.84
CA ILE A 88 -3.31 5.22 11.37
C ILE A 88 -4.34 4.99 12.48
N ASN A 89 -5.15 6.00 12.79
CA ASN A 89 -6.18 5.89 13.83
C ASN A 89 -7.26 4.87 13.45
N PRO A 90 -7.44 3.76 14.21
CA PRO A 90 -8.45 2.74 13.91
C PRO A 90 -9.88 3.15 14.26
N TYR A 91 -10.08 4.24 15.01
CA TYR A 91 -11.38 4.64 15.59
C TYR A 91 -12.10 3.51 16.36
N LYS A 92 -11.34 2.49 16.81
CA LYS A 92 -11.81 1.30 17.51
C LYS A 92 -10.79 0.92 18.58
N ARG A 93 -11.24 0.33 19.68
CA ARG A 93 -10.36 -0.23 20.71
C ARG A 93 -9.78 -1.54 20.20
N LEU A 94 -8.46 -1.64 20.18
CA LEU A 94 -7.73 -2.87 19.82
C LEU A 94 -7.10 -3.50 21.07
N PRO A 95 -7.09 -4.84 21.20
CA PRO A 95 -6.55 -5.55 22.37
C PRO A 95 -5.00 -5.64 22.36
N ILE A 96 -4.32 -4.59 21.90
CA ILE A 96 -2.86 -4.55 21.71
C ILE A 96 -2.11 -3.79 22.81
N TYR A 97 -2.84 -3.20 23.76
CA TYR A 97 -2.27 -2.37 24.84
C TYR A 97 -2.33 -3.05 26.21
N GLY A 98 -2.50 -4.38 26.25
CA GLY A 98 -2.52 -5.15 27.51
C GLY A 98 -1.11 -5.39 28.07
N GLU A 99 -1.02 -5.70 29.37
CA GLU A 99 0.25 -5.99 30.05
C GLU A 99 1.03 -7.15 29.40
N SER A 100 0.33 -8.17 28.89
CA SER A 100 0.93 -9.29 28.18
C SER A 100 1.72 -8.84 26.95
N VAL A 101 1.21 -7.85 26.22
CA VAL A 101 1.88 -7.29 25.04
C VAL A 101 3.09 -6.46 25.45
N VAL A 102 2.98 -5.68 26.54
CA VAL A 102 4.12 -4.91 27.07
C VAL A 102 5.30 -5.85 27.41
N HIS A 103 5.04 -6.94 28.12
CA HIS A 103 6.08 -7.94 28.44
C HIS A 103 6.63 -8.61 27.18
N MET A 104 5.81 -8.86 26.15
CA MET A 104 6.26 -9.46 24.89
C MET A 104 7.25 -8.57 24.12
N TYR A 105 7.10 -7.25 24.21
CA TYR A 105 7.97 -6.28 23.54
C TYR A 105 9.13 -5.78 24.42
N GLN A 106 9.13 -6.11 25.71
CA GLN A 106 10.24 -5.77 26.60
C GLN A 106 11.53 -6.45 26.10
N CYS A 107 12.60 -5.66 25.99
CA CYS A 107 13.93 -6.10 25.53
C CYS A 107 14.01 -6.68 24.10
N LYS A 108 12.95 -6.58 23.27
CA LYS A 108 13.05 -6.96 21.86
C LYS A 108 13.70 -5.86 21.05
N ARG A 109 14.72 -6.23 20.28
CA ARG A 109 15.23 -5.40 19.17
C ARG A 109 14.37 -5.64 17.94
N ARG A 110 14.29 -4.60 17.11
CA ARG A 110 13.76 -4.69 15.76
C ARG A 110 14.57 -5.69 14.94
#